data_AF-C1MZL2-F1
#
_entry.id   AF-C1MZL2-F1
#
_cell.length_a   1.000
_cell.length_b   1.000
_cell.length_c   1.000
_cell.angle_alpha   90.00
_cell.angle_beta   90.00
_cell.angle_gamma   90.00
#
_symmetry.space_group_name_H-M   'P 1'
#
loop_
_entity.id
_entity.type
_entity.pdbx_description
1 polymer ?
#
loop_
_entity_poly.entity_id
_entity_poly.type
_entity_poly.pdbx_seq_one_letter_code
_entity_poly.pdbx_strand_id
1 'polypeptide(L)'
;SSVEKIRAVYDAFLAEFPLCYGYWKKYADAETRLAGGAKTGEVYERGVAAVPYSVDLWTHYCAHAVGARADADHVRGLFERGLAYVGTDWLSHPLWDAYVDFEQNSGCGSPRHVAEVYTRVLQVPSRELDRYWTKFCEYVEGRKADALASEDELASIAAEVRASAPPAAAATGAGGGDAATGNGAEEAAAAAAEAAATADPGKDAKTIKFREARRALYETASAHRAIREPFELLIKRPYFHVKPLDDAQVANWERYLSHEESVGDAASVVRLYERCLIPCASYPALWLRYASRTERDQGVEPARAVLQRATRVFVKRELDAHLALAAFEERAGDVAAAREAHARITEEVAPGSIRAAVAHANFERRVGRAEDAKAVYERAMAVERSKEGAETPTYGCLVNQYAAFVAEALGDPAGARDVY
;
A
#
# COMPACT_ATOMS: atom_id res chain seq x y z
N SER A 1 20.78 12.68 -29.83
CA SER A 1 19.62 12.20 -30.61
C SER A 1 18.33 12.78 -30.04
N SER A 2 17.23 12.82 -30.82
CA SER A 2 15.90 13.20 -30.32
C SER A 2 15.45 12.31 -29.14
N VAL A 3 15.82 11.02 -29.18
CA VAL A 3 15.51 10.04 -28.13
C VAL A 3 16.13 10.43 -26.77
N GLU A 4 17.41 10.81 -26.74
CA GLU A 4 18.08 11.21 -25.50
C GLU A 4 17.47 12.45 -24.86
N LYS A 5 16.97 13.40 -25.68
CA LYS A 5 16.25 14.57 -25.15
C LYS A 5 14.94 14.17 -24.50
N ILE A 6 14.20 13.23 -25.10
CA ILE A 6 12.94 12.71 -24.54
C ILE A 6 13.19 11.98 -23.22
N ARG A 7 14.22 11.13 -23.16
CA ARG A 7 14.64 10.44 -21.92
C ARG A 7 14.91 11.45 -20.80
N ALA A 8 15.76 12.45 -21.07
CA ALA A 8 16.11 13.47 -20.10
C ALA A 8 14.88 14.24 -19.56
N VAL A 9 13.90 14.54 -20.42
CA VAL A 9 12.66 15.23 -20.00
C VAL A 9 11.81 14.35 -19.08
N TYR A 10 11.61 13.08 -19.43
CA TYR A 10 10.86 12.15 -18.57
C TYR A 10 11.60 11.87 -17.26
N ASP A 11 12.91 11.66 -17.30
CA ASP A 11 13.72 11.40 -16.12
C ASP A 11 13.67 12.58 -15.13
N ALA A 12 13.81 13.82 -15.62
CA ALA A 12 13.70 15.01 -14.79
C ALA A 12 12.28 15.17 -14.20
N PHE A 13 11.24 14.97 -15.01
CA PHE A 13 9.85 15.09 -14.55
C PHE A 13 9.49 14.02 -13.50
N LEU A 14 9.88 12.77 -13.73
CA LEU A 14 9.53 11.64 -12.87
C LEU A 14 10.40 11.56 -11.60
N ALA A 15 11.58 12.19 -11.60
CA ALA A 15 12.33 12.44 -10.38
C ALA A 15 11.62 13.44 -9.46
N GLU A 16 10.91 14.43 -10.03
CA GLU A 16 10.13 15.41 -9.26
C GLU A 16 8.74 14.88 -8.86
N PHE A 17 8.06 14.18 -9.78
CA PHE A 17 6.69 13.69 -9.61
C PHE A 17 6.59 12.18 -9.86
N PRO A 18 7.19 11.34 -8.99
CA PRO A 18 7.27 9.89 -9.23
C PRO A 18 5.89 9.22 -9.26
N LEU A 19 4.91 9.71 -8.50
CA LEU A 19 3.56 9.13 -8.39
C LEU A 19 2.68 9.31 -9.64
N CYS A 20 3.16 10.05 -10.65
CA CYS A 20 2.47 10.27 -11.91
C CYS A 20 2.58 9.03 -12.83
N TYR A 21 1.95 7.90 -12.45
CA TYR A 21 2.05 6.62 -13.18
C TYR A 21 1.75 6.74 -14.69
N GLY A 22 0.81 7.61 -15.08
CA GLY A 22 0.47 7.83 -16.48
C GLY A 22 1.65 8.35 -17.32
N TYR A 23 2.62 9.04 -16.70
CA TYR A 23 3.83 9.49 -17.37
C TYR A 23 4.90 8.40 -17.45
N TRP A 24 4.99 7.50 -16.47
CA TRP A 24 5.79 6.27 -16.60
C TRP A 24 5.32 5.44 -17.80
N LYS A 25 4.00 5.27 -17.94
CA LYS A 25 3.42 4.57 -19.09
C LYS A 25 3.73 5.27 -20.42
N LYS A 26 3.54 6.60 -20.49
CA LYS A 26 3.88 7.37 -21.70
C LYS A 26 5.36 7.29 -22.04
N TYR A 27 6.24 7.24 -21.04
CA TYR A 27 7.66 7.08 -21.23
C TYR A 27 7.98 5.69 -21.83
N ALA A 28 7.42 4.63 -21.26
CA ALA A 28 7.56 3.26 -21.78
C ALA A 28 7.03 3.12 -23.24
N ASP A 29 5.89 3.74 -23.56
CA ASP A 29 5.36 3.79 -24.92
C ASP A 29 6.31 4.52 -25.89
N ALA A 30 6.89 5.64 -25.44
CA ALA A 30 7.83 6.42 -26.24
C ALA A 30 9.12 5.65 -26.54
N GLU A 31 9.67 4.94 -25.55
CA GLU A 31 10.82 4.04 -25.74
C GLU A 31 10.52 2.94 -26.76
N THR A 32 9.36 2.31 -26.64
CA THR A 32 8.92 1.27 -27.58
C THR A 32 8.85 1.79 -29.00
N ARG A 33 8.25 2.97 -29.19
CA ARG A 33 8.06 3.59 -30.50
C ARG A 33 9.35 4.10 -31.14
N LEU A 34 10.25 4.69 -30.35
CA LEU A 34 11.37 5.48 -30.89
C LEU A 34 12.71 4.74 -30.83
N ALA A 35 12.86 3.77 -29.93
CA ALA A 35 14.12 3.06 -29.69
C ALA A 35 13.99 1.54 -29.84
N GLY A 36 12.91 1.06 -30.48
CA GLY A 36 12.70 -0.37 -30.74
C GLY A 36 12.44 -1.21 -29.50
N GLY A 37 12.10 -0.58 -28.36
CA GLY A 37 11.69 -1.27 -27.13
C GLY A 37 12.82 -1.78 -26.24
N ALA A 38 14.09 -1.57 -26.59
CA ALA A 38 15.23 -2.11 -25.83
C ALA A 38 15.25 -1.71 -24.34
N LYS A 39 14.77 -0.50 -24.02
CA LYS A 39 14.70 0.02 -22.63
C LYS A 39 13.30 0.08 -22.04
N THR A 40 12.28 -0.43 -22.74
CA THR A 40 10.90 -0.34 -22.25
C THR A 40 10.73 -1.09 -20.93
N GLY A 41 11.32 -2.28 -20.80
CA GLY A 41 11.34 -3.04 -19.55
C GLY A 41 12.00 -2.27 -18.40
N GLU A 42 13.14 -1.60 -18.65
CA GLU A 42 13.83 -0.78 -17.64
C GLU A 42 12.95 0.39 -17.15
N VAL A 43 12.20 1.03 -18.03
CA VAL A 43 11.28 2.11 -17.66
C VAL A 43 10.15 1.59 -16.77
N TYR A 44 9.57 0.43 -17.09
CA TYR A 44 8.55 -0.18 -16.24
C TYR A 44 9.10 -0.59 -14.88
N GLU A 45 10.28 -1.22 -14.82
CA GLU A 45 10.92 -1.62 -13.56
C GLU A 45 11.19 -0.41 -12.66
N ARG A 46 11.70 0.69 -13.22
CA ARG A 46 11.86 1.96 -12.51
C ARG A 46 10.53 2.52 -12.02
N GLY A 47 9.50 2.44 -12.86
CA GLY A 47 8.16 2.92 -12.52
C GLY A 47 7.53 2.15 -11.36
N VAL A 48 7.55 0.82 -11.39
CA VAL A 48 6.99 0.00 -10.30
C VAL A 48 7.83 0.06 -9.03
N ALA A 49 9.13 0.35 -9.13
CA ALA A 49 9.94 0.67 -7.95
C ALA A 49 9.56 2.03 -7.32
N ALA A 50 9.23 3.02 -8.15
CA ALA A 50 8.84 4.35 -7.69
C ALA A 50 7.39 4.40 -7.17
N VAL A 51 6.48 3.62 -7.76
CA VAL A 51 5.04 3.62 -7.43
C VAL A 51 4.49 2.18 -7.36
N PRO A 52 4.98 1.36 -6.42
CA PRO A 52 4.62 -0.06 -6.36
C PRO A 52 3.13 -0.30 -6.09
N TYR A 53 2.42 0.67 -5.52
CA TYR A 53 1.00 0.58 -5.19
C TYR A 53 0.07 1.12 -6.30
N SER A 54 0.56 1.28 -7.53
CA SER A 54 -0.27 1.65 -8.69
C SER A 54 -0.78 0.42 -9.43
N VAL A 55 -2.08 0.13 -9.28
CA VAL A 55 -2.76 -0.96 -10.03
C VAL A 55 -2.58 -0.77 -11.54
N ASP A 56 -2.79 0.46 -12.02
CA ASP A 56 -2.70 0.78 -13.44
C ASP A 56 -1.31 0.52 -14.01
N LEU A 57 -0.25 0.88 -13.28
CA LEU A 57 1.12 0.69 -13.76
C LEU A 57 1.49 -0.78 -13.88
N TRP A 58 1.14 -1.60 -12.88
CA TRP A 58 1.31 -3.05 -12.94
C TRP A 58 0.50 -3.67 -14.08
N THR A 59 -0.74 -3.23 -14.27
CA THR A 59 -1.61 -3.70 -15.37
C THR A 59 -0.97 -3.39 -16.72
N HIS A 60 -0.47 -2.18 -16.92
CA HIS A 60 0.25 -1.79 -18.14
C HIS A 60 1.53 -2.60 -18.34
N TYR A 61 2.29 -2.86 -17.28
CA TYR A 61 3.52 -3.62 -17.37
C TYR A 61 3.24 -5.10 -17.74
N CYS A 62 2.28 -5.74 -17.08
CA CYS A 62 1.88 -7.11 -17.42
C CYS A 62 1.34 -7.19 -18.84
N ALA A 63 0.49 -6.24 -19.27
CA ALA A 63 -0.01 -6.18 -20.63
C ALA A 63 1.12 -6.01 -21.66
N HIS A 64 2.14 -5.22 -21.36
CA HIS A 64 3.34 -5.11 -22.20
C HIS A 64 4.08 -6.44 -22.33
N ALA A 65 4.32 -7.14 -21.21
CA ALA A 65 5.02 -8.43 -21.21
C ALA A 65 4.25 -9.51 -22.00
N VAL A 66 2.92 -9.56 -21.84
CA VAL A 66 2.02 -10.43 -22.62
C VAL A 66 2.07 -10.07 -24.11
N GLY A 67 1.95 -8.79 -24.45
CA GLY A 67 1.98 -8.31 -25.84
C GLY A 67 3.33 -8.55 -26.53
N ALA A 68 4.43 -8.50 -25.76
CA ALA A 68 5.78 -8.83 -26.22
C ALA A 68 6.02 -10.35 -26.37
N ARG A 69 5.03 -11.19 -26.01
CA ARG A 69 5.13 -12.66 -25.99
C ARG A 69 6.34 -13.13 -25.18
N ALA A 70 6.54 -12.52 -24.03
CA ALA A 70 7.52 -13.00 -23.08
C ALA A 70 7.19 -14.42 -22.62
N ASP A 71 8.19 -15.10 -22.06
CA ASP A 71 8.03 -16.43 -21.48
C ASP A 71 6.91 -16.48 -20.44
N ALA A 72 6.16 -17.58 -20.39
CA ALA A 72 4.97 -17.71 -19.54
C ALA A 72 5.32 -17.59 -18.05
N ASP A 73 6.45 -18.16 -17.61
CA ASP A 73 6.85 -18.11 -16.21
C ASP A 73 7.33 -16.70 -15.83
N HIS A 74 7.97 -16.00 -16.77
CA HIS A 74 8.27 -14.58 -16.59
C HIS A 74 7.01 -13.72 -16.42
N VAL A 75 6.00 -13.92 -17.27
CA VAL A 75 4.72 -13.19 -17.19
C VAL A 75 3.98 -13.49 -15.89
N ARG A 76 3.92 -14.76 -15.47
CA ARG A 76 3.36 -15.15 -14.16
C ARG A 76 4.10 -14.49 -13.02
N GLY A 77 5.43 -14.55 -13.02
CA GLY A 77 6.26 -13.90 -12.01
C GLY A 77 5.97 -12.40 -11.92
N LEU A 78 5.69 -11.75 -13.05
CA LEU A 78 5.33 -10.35 -13.09
C LEU A 78 3.94 -10.06 -12.49
N PHE A 79 2.93 -10.90 -12.81
CA PHE A 79 1.62 -10.82 -12.16
C PHE A 79 1.73 -11.02 -10.65
N GLU A 80 2.46 -12.04 -10.20
CA GLU A 80 2.65 -12.31 -8.77
C GLU A 80 3.33 -11.16 -8.04
N ARG A 81 4.37 -10.56 -8.64
CA ARG A 81 5.02 -9.36 -8.11
C ARG A 81 4.02 -8.20 -7.98
N GLY A 82 3.20 -7.96 -8.99
CA GLY A 82 2.18 -6.91 -8.94
C GLY A 82 1.15 -7.19 -7.84
N LEU A 83 0.63 -8.41 -7.78
CA LEU A 83 -0.36 -8.83 -6.79
C LEU A 83 0.16 -8.76 -5.35
N ALA A 84 1.47 -8.93 -5.12
CA ALA A 84 2.08 -8.73 -3.80
C ALA A 84 1.91 -7.30 -3.26
N TYR A 85 1.83 -6.29 -4.15
CA TYR A 85 1.63 -4.90 -3.76
C TYR A 85 0.17 -4.46 -3.85
N VAL A 86 -0.49 -4.77 -4.97
CA VAL A 86 -1.81 -4.20 -5.31
C VAL A 86 -2.93 -5.23 -5.33
N GLY A 87 -2.65 -6.51 -5.06
CA GLY A 87 -3.65 -7.59 -5.16
C GLY A 87 -4.84 -7.43 -4.23
N THR A 88 -4.67 -6.74 -3.09
CA THR A 88 -5.75 -6.44 -2.13
C THR A 88 -6.33 -5.03 -2.26
N ASP A 89 -5.92 -4.28 -3.29
CA ASP A 89 -6.47 -2.96 -3.56
C ASP A 89 -7.97 -3.04 -3.89
N TRP A 90 -8.74 -2.03 -3.47
CA TRP A 90 -10.18 -1.94 -3.75
C TRP A 90 -10.48 -1.99 -5.26
N LEU A 91 -9.61 -1.38 -6.06
CA LEU A 91 -9.70 -1.26 -7.51
C LEU A 91 -8.71 -2.20 -8.23
N SER A 92 -8.25 -3.28 -7.59
CA SER A 92 -7.29 -4.25 -8.16
C SER A 92 -7.80 -5.06 -9.36
N HIS A 93 -9.10 -4.97 -9.67
CA HIS A 93 -9.77 -5.76 -10.71
C HIS A 93 -9.10 -5.75 -12.10
N PRO A 94 -8.49 -4.67 -12.62
CA PRO A 94 -7.86 -4.71 -13.95
C PRO A 94 -6.68 -5.69 -14.00
N LEU A 95 -5.92 -5.81 -12.91
CA LEU A 95 -4.77 -6.72 -12.84
C LEU A 95 -5.23 -8.17 -12.72
N TRP A 96 -6.24 -8.43 -11.88
CA TRP A 96 -6.85 -9.75 -11.74
C TRP A 96 -7.53 -10.21 -13.03
N ASP A 97 -8.26 -9.33 -13.71
CA ASP A 97 -8.87 -9.62 -15.02
C ASP A 97 -7.79 -9.99 -16.04
N ALA A 98 -6.74 -9.17 -16.14
CA ALA A 98 -5.62 -9.45 -17.04
C ALA A 98 -4.92 -10.79 -16.72
N TYR A 99 -4.81 -11.16 -15.44
CA TYR A 99 -4.17 -12.42 -15.06
C TYR A 99 -5.05 -13.64 -15.41
N VAL A 100 -6.34 -13.56 -15.11
CA VAL A 100 -7.31 -14.61 -15.49
C VAL A 100 -7.37 -14.76 -17.01
N ASP A 101 -7.44 -13.65 -17.75
CA ASP A 101 -7.47 -13.65 -19.21
C ASP A 101 -6.18 -14.23 -19.79
N PHE A 102 -5.02 -13.93 -19.19
CA PHE A 102 -3.75 -14.51 -19.59
C PHE A 102 -3.77 -16.04 -19.41
N GLU A 103 -4.14 -16.55 -18.24
CA GLU A 103 -4.15 -18.00 -18.00
C GLU A 103 -5.20 -18.74 -18.85
N GLN A 104 -6.33 -18.10 -19.18
CA GLN A 104 -7.37 -18.70 -20.01
C GLN A 104 -7.06 -18.67 -21.52
N ASN A 105 -6.44 -17.59 -22.02
CA ASN A 105 -6.39 -17.31 -23.45
C ASN A 105 -4.99 -17.35 -24.08
N SER A 106 -3.92 -17.36 -23.28
CA SER A 106 -2.54 -17.44 -23.82
C SER A 106 -2.14 -18.84 -24.28
N GLY A 107 -2.89 -19.88 -23.88
CA GLY A 107 -2.57 -21.28 -24.12
C GLY A 107 -1.57 -21.90 -23.14
N CYS A 108 -1.05 -21.15 -22.17
CA CYS A 108 -0.10 -21.68 -21.17
C CYS A 108 -0.75 -22.13 -19.85
N GLY A 109 -2.00 -21.73 -19.59
CA GLY A 109 -2.69 -22.02 -18.34
C GLY A 109 -3.32 -23.41 -18.31
N SER A 110 -3.53 -23.93 -17.10
CA SER A 110 -4.29 -25.14 -16.85
C SER A 110 -5.62 -24.81 -16.16
N PRO A 111 -6.67 -25.64 -16.27
CA PRO A 111 -7.94 -25.35 -15.61
C PRO A 111 -7.82 -25.23 -14.09
N ARG A 112 -6.93 -26.02 -13.49
CA ARG A 112 -6.54 -25.93 -12.08
C ARG A 112 -5.95 -24.56 -11.74
N HIS A 113 -4.96 -24.09 -12.51
CA HIS A 113 -4.32 -22.80 -12.25
C HIS A 113 -5.31 -21.63 -12.36
N VAL A 114 -6.21 -21.67 -13.34
CA VAL A 114 -7.28 -20.65 -13.46
C VAL A 114 -8.21 -20.70 -12.24
N ALA A 115 -8.58 -21.90 -11.77
CA ALA A 115 -9.38 -22.05 -10.56
C ALA A 115 -8.66 -21.57 -9.29
N GLU A 116 -7.34 -21.74 -9.21
CA GLU A 116 -6.49 -21.21 -8.14
C GLU A 116 -6.47 -19.67 -8.15
N VAL A 117 -6.32 -19.05 -9.33
CA VAL A 117 -6.41 -17.58 -9.47
C VAL A 117 -7.78 -17.06 -9.03
N TYR A 118 -8.87 -17.70 -9.46
CA TYR A 118 -10.21 -17.36 -8.96
C TYR A 118 -10.33 -17.53 -7.44
N THR A 119 -9.83 -18.64 -6.89
CA THR A 119 -9.87 -18.91 -5.45
C THR A 119 -9.15 -17.82 -4.65
N ARG A 120 -8.06 -17.27 -5.19
CA ARG A 120 -7.33 -16.16 -4.56
C ARG A 120 -8.10 -14.84 -4.62
N VAL A 121 -8.63 -14.44 -5.79
CA VAL A 121 -9.38 -13.17 -5.90
C VAL A 121 -10.69 -13.19 -5.10
N LEU A 122 -11.31 -14.36 -4.91
CA LEU A 122 -12.50 -14.51 -4.05
C LEU A 122 -12.21 -14.28 -2.55
N GLN A 123 -10.95 -14.26 -2.14
CA GLN A 123 -10.55 -13.89 -0.78
C GLN A 123 -10.27 -12.39 -0.63
N VAL A 124 -10.32 -11.62 -1.72
CA VAL A 124 -9.99 -10.19 -1.72
C VAL A 124 -11.26 -9.35 -1.57
N PRO A 125 -11.38 -8.51 -0.53
CA PRO A 125 -12.51 -7.59 -0.37
C PRO A 125 -12.38 -6.39 -1.32
N SER A 126 -12.61 -6.62 -2.62
CA SER A 126 -12.52 -5.64 -3.71
C SER A 126 -13.89 -5.22 -4.25
N ARG A 127 -13.93 -4.13 -5.03
CA ARG A 127 -15.16 -3.59 -5.63
C ARG A 127 -15.91 -4.62 -6.48
N GLU A 128 -15.19 -5.38 -7.30
CA GLU A 128 -15.75 -6.29 -8.30
C GLU A 128 -15.90 -7.73 -7.79
N LEU A 129 -15.87 -7.97 -6.48
CA LEU A 129 -15.90 -9.30 -5.88
C LEU A 129 -17.09 -10.17 -6.35
N ASP A 130 -18.29 -9.59 -6.45
CA ASP A 130 -19.49 -10.33 -6.89
C ASP A 130 -19.38 -10.77 -8.36
N ARG A 131 -18.74 -9.94 -9.19
CA ARG A 131 -18.48 -10.27 -10.59
C ARG A 131 -17.51 -11.45 -10.70
N TYR A 132 -16.50 -11.53 -9.83
CA TYR A 132 -15.59 -12.68 -9.77
C TYR A 132 -16.31 -13.95 -9.30
N TRP A 133 -17.23 -13.84 -8.33
CA TRP A 133 -18.04 -14.97 -7.90
C TRP A 133 -18.90 -15.54 -9.03
N THR A 134 -19.58 -14.67 -9.78
CA THR A 134 -20.38 -15.06 -10.95
C THR A 134 -19.51 -15.73 -12.02
N LYS A 135 -18.39 -15.09 -12.41
CA LYS A 135 -17.45 -15.66 -13.40
C LYS A 135 -16.86 -17.00 -12.95
N PHE A 136 -16.55 -17.15 -11.66
CA PHE A 136 -16.10 -18.43 -11.10
C PHE A 136 -17.19 -19.51 -11.21
N CYS A 137 -18.44 -19.18 -10.89
CA CYS A 137 -19.54 -20.13 -11.03
C CYS A 137 -19.72 -20.59 -12.48
N GLU A 138 -19.71 -19.66 -13.44
CA GLU A 138 -19.74 -19.96 -14.88
C GLU A 138 -18.55 -20.84 -15.30
N TYR A 139 -17.36 -20.54 -14.77
CA TYR A 139 -16.16 -21.32 -15.03
C TYR A 139 -16.28 -22.77 -14.52
N VAL A 140 -16.89 -22.99 -13.36
CA VAL A 140 -17.05 -24.33 -12.78
C VAL A 140 -18.19 -25.14 -13.42
N GLU A 141 -19.22 -24.49 -13.96
CA GLU A 141 -20.45 -25.14 -14.41
C GLU A 141 -20.26 -26.28 -15.45
N GLY A 142 -19.23 -26.19 -16.29
CA GLY A 142 -18.90 -27.22 -17.29
C GLY A 142 -17.71 -28.12 -16.94
N ARG A 143 -17.18 -28.07 -15.70
CA ARG A 143 -15.92 -28.72 -15.32
C ARG A 143 -16.08 -29.60 -14.09
N LYS A 144 -15.36 -30.72 -14.06
CA LYS A 144 -15.29 -31.61 -12.88
C LYS A 144 -14.23 -31.11 -11.90
N ALA A 145 -14.46 -31.33 -10.61
CA ALA A 145 -13.50 -31.00 -9.55
C ALA A 145 -12.09 -31.56 -9.85
N ASP A 146 -11.98 -32.75 -10.44
CA ASP A 146 -10.69 -33.40 -10.72
C ASP A 146 -9.79 -32.59 -11.67
N ALA A 147 -10.35 -31.71 -12.49
CA ALA A 147 -9.59 -30.81 -13.36
C ALA A 147 -9.26 -29.45 -12.71
N LEU A 148 -9.89 -29.14 -11.58
CA LEU A 148 -9.89 -27.81 -10.95
C LEU A 148 -9.11 -27.75 -9.65
N ALA A 149 -9.04 -28.86 -8.91
CA ALA A 149 -8.43 -28.96 -7.59
C ALA A 149 -7.11 -29.73 -7.63
N SER A 150 -6.27 -29.53 -6.62
CA SER A 150 -5.09 -30.39 -6.39
C SER A 150 -5.51 -31.78 -5.90
N GLU A 151 -4.62 -32.76 -6.00
CA GLU A 151 -4.86 -34.12 -5.49
C GLU A 151 -5.18 -34.12 -3.99
N ASP A 152 -4.44 -33.33 -3.21
CA ASP A 152 -4.63 -33.16 -1.77
C ASP A 152 -6.01 -32.57 -1.45
N GLU A 153 -6.41 -31.54 -2.19
CA GLU A 153 -7.72 -30.91 -2.02
C GLU A 153 -8.86 -31.87 -2.39
N LEU A 154 -8.71 -32.62 -3.48
CA LEU A 154 -9.67 -33.65 -3.88
C LEU A 154 -9.81 -34.74 -2.81
N ALA A 155 -8.72 -35.12 -2.15
CA ALA A 155 -8.75 -36.08 -1.05
C ALA A 155 -9.52 -35.53 0.16
N SER A 156 -9.32 -34.26 0.51
CA SER A 156 -10.09 -33.57 1.57
C SER A 156 -11.57 -33.50 1.22
N ILE A 157 -11.90 -33.03 0.02
CA ILE A 157 -13.28 -32.94 -0.48
C ILE A 157 -13.94 -34.32 -0.48
N ALA A 158 -13.24 -35.37 -0.92
CA ALA A 158 -13.78 -36.73 -0.91
C ALA A 158 -14.04 -37.24 0.52
N ALA A 159 -13.20 -36.87 1.49
CA ALA A 159 -13.41 -37.20 2.90
C ALA A 159 -14.65 -36.48 3.45
N GLU A 160 -14.82 -35.20 3.14
CA GLU A 160 -16.00 -34.42 3.52
C GLU A 160 -17.28 -34.98 2.89
N VAL A 161 -17.27 -35.29 1.59
CA VAL A 161 -18.42 -35.92 0.90
C VAL A 161 -18.80 -37.22 1.60
N ARG A 162 -17.82 -38.09 1.95
CA ARG A 162 -18.07 -39.33 2.69
C ARG A 162 -18.61 -39.08 4.10
N ALA A 163 -18.14 -38.05 4.79
CA ALA A 163 -18.60 -37.69 6.13
C ALA A 163 -20.04 -37.12 6.12
N SER A 164 -20.42 -36.40 5.06
CA SER A 164 -21.77 -35.88 4.86
C SER A 164 -22.74 -36.90 4.25
N ALA A 165 -22.26 -38.08 3.81
CA ALA A 165 -23.13 -39.14 3.35
C ALA A 165 -23.92 -39.71 4.55
N PRO A 166 -25.22 -39.95 4.42
CA PRO A 166 -25.99 -40.61 5.47
C PRO A 166 -25.31 -41.94 5.81
N PRO A 167 -25.30 -42.36 7.09
CA PRO A 167 -24.74 -43.65 7.46
C PRO A 167 -25.40 -44.71 6.59
N ALA A 168 -24.60 -45.36 5.75
CA ALA A 168 -25.06 -46.48 4.97
C ALA A 168 -25.70 -47.44 5.96
N ALA A 169 -27.02 -47.67 5.82
CA ALA A 169 -27.74 -48.67 6.59
C ALA A 169 -26.86 -49.91 6.58
N ALA A 170 -26.37 -50.31 7.76
CA ALA A 170 -25.49 -51.44 7.95
C ALA A 170 -26.22 -52.69 7.42
N ALA A 171 -26.06 -52.95 6.13
CA ALA A 171 -26.56 -54.13 5.48
C ALA A 171 -25.56 -55.26 5.75
N THR A 172 -25.54 -55.75 6.99
CA THR A 172 -25.16 -57.12 7.30
C THR A 172 -25.97 -57.64 8.49
N GLY A 173 -27.05 -58.37 8.17
CA GLY A 173 -27.40 -59.63 8.84
C GLY A 173 -27.83 -59.63 10.31
N ALA A 174 -29.15 -59.79 10.48
CA ALA A 174 -29.82 -60.71 11.42
C ALA A 174 -29.86 -60.39 12.93
N GLY A 175 -31.09 -60.29 13.43
CA GLY A 175 -31.45 -60.50 14.84
C GLY A 175 -32.52 -59.52 15.30
N GLY A 176 -33.77 -59.97 15.36
CA GLY A 176 -34.93 -59.13 15.65
C GLY A 176 -35.02 -58.64 17.10
N GLY A 177 -35.93 -57.68 17.31
CA GLY A 177 -36.37 -57.29 18.64
C GLY A 177 -36.59 -55.79 18.80
N ASP A 178 -37.87 -55.43 18.79
CA ASP A 178 -38.51 -54.23 19.35
C ASP A 178 -38.28 -52.83 18.77
N ALA A 179 -39.44 -52.25 18.45
CA ALA A 179 -39.66 -50.92 17.95
C ALA A 179 -39.38 -49.86 19.02
N ALA A 180 -38.50 -48.92 18.71
CA ALA A 180 -38.48 -47.59 19.28
C ALA A 180 -38.65 -46.59 18.12
N THR A 181 -39.89 -46.16 17.89
CA THR A 181 -40.25 -45.07 16.98
C THR A 181 -39.73 -43.75 17.56
N GLY A 182 -38.57 -43.30 17.08
CA GLY A 182 -38.02 -41.98 17.37
C GLY A 182 -38.06 -41.09 16.12
N ASN A 183 -38.77 -39.97 16.21
CA ASN A 183 -38.91 -38.94 15.17
C ASN A 183 -37.60 -38.43 14.55
N GLY A 184 -36.44 -38.68 15.18
CA GLY A 184 -35.13 -38.25 14.66
C GLY A 184 -34.67 -38.99 13.40
N ALA A 185 -35.14 -40.23 13.17
CA ALA A 185 -34.81 -40.96 11.94
C ALA A 185 -35.60 -40.43 10.72
N GLU A 186 -36.84 -40.01 10.94
CA GLU A 186 -37.69 -39.37 9.91
C GLU A 186 -37.22 -37.94 9.61
N GLU A 187 -36.83 -37.15 10.61
CA GLU A 187 -36.23 -35.82 10.39
C GLU A 187 -34.89 -35.90 9.65
N ALA A 188 -34.02 -36.86 9.99
CA ALA A 188 -32.76 -37.07 9.29
C ALA A 188 -32.96 -37.55 7.85
N ALA A 189 -33.96 -38.41 7.61
CA ALA A 189 -34.34 -38.86 6.27
C ALA A 189 -34.98 -37.73 5.45
N ALA A 190 -35.79 -36.87 6.07
CA ALA A 190 -36.39 -35.70 5.43
C ALA A 190 -35.33 -34.64 5.08
N ALA A 191 -34.39 -34.36 5.98
CA ALA A 191 -33.26 -33.47 5.71
C ALA A 191 -32.34 -34.01 4.60
N ALA A 192 -32.11 -35.33 4.57
CA ALA A 192 -31.37 -35.98 3.49
C ALA A 192 -32.12 -35.95 2.15
N ALA A 193 -33.46 -36.09 2.18
CA ALA A 193 -34.31 -35.98 0.99
C ALA A 193 -34.38 -34.54 0.45
N GLU A 194 -34.38 -33.53 1.33
CA GLU A 194 -34.33 -32.11 0.97
C GLU A 194 -32.95 -31.72 0.42
N ALA A 195 -31.87 -32.25 0.99
CA ALA A 195 -30.50 -32.11 0.46
C ALA A 195 -30.33 -32.81 -0.90
N ALA A 196 -30.98 -33.97 -1.10
CA ALA A 196 -31.00 -34.66 -2.39
C ALA A 196 -31.90 -33.96 -3.43
N ALA A 197 -32.97 -33.27 -3.00
CA ALA A 197 -33.88 -32.52 -3.87
C ALA A 197 -33.31 -31.16 -4.31
N THR A 198 -32.39 -30.58 -3.55
CA THR A 198 -31.64 -29.37 -3.94
C THR A 198 -30.38 -29.67 -4.76
N ALA A 199 -29.95 -30.94 -4.81
CA ALA A 199 -28.85 -31.38 -5.66
C ALA A 199 -29.28 -31.43 -7.13
N ASP A 200 -28.62 -30.63 -7.97
CA ASP A 200 -28.72 -30.70 -9.43
C ASP A 200 -28.33 -32.13 -9.90
N PRO A 201 -29.26 -32.95 -10.43
CA PRO A 201 -29.08 -34.40 -10.62
C PRO A 201 -27.91 -34.80 -11.54
N GLY A 202 -27.27 -33.85 -12.22
CA GLY A 202 -26.13 -34.06 -13.12
C GLY A 202 -24.76 -33.62 -12.61
N LYS A 203 -24.65 -32.96 -11.44
CA LYS A 203 -23.36 -32.43 -10.94
C LYS A 203 -22.76 -33.34 -9.85
N ASP A 204 -21.51 -33.75 -10.09
CA ASP A 204 -20.74 -34.60 -9.17
C ASP A 204 -20.60 -33.94 -7.78
N ALA A 205 -20.78 -34.73 -6.71
CA ALA A 205 -20.78 -34.24 -5.32
C ALA A 205 -19.47 -33.54 -4.92
N LYS A 206 -18.31 -33.93 -5.50
CA LYS A 206 -17.05 -33.24 -5.26
C LYS A 206 -17.08 -31.83 -5.85
N THR A 207 -17.68 -31.64 -7.03
CA THR A 207 -17.81 -30.33 -7.68
C THR A 207 -18.73 -29.40 -6.88
N ILE A 208 -19.78 -29.94 -6.26
CA ILE A 208 -20.65 -29.19 -5.34
C ILE A 208 -19.83 -28.69 -4.14
N LYS A 209 -19.12 -29.59 -3.46
CA LYS A 209 -18.27 -29.24 -2.30
C LYS A 209 -17.14 -28.27 -2.66
N PHE A 210 -16.51 -28.45 -3.82
CA PHE A 210 -15.50 -27.53 -4.35
C PHE A 210 -16.05 -26.10 -4.45
N ARG A 211 -17.27 -25.94 -4.99
CA ARG A 211 -17.94 -24.64 -5.11
C ARG A 211 -18.35 -24.07 -3.74
N GLU A 212 -18.85 -24.90 -2.83
CA GLU A 212 -19.20 -24.50 -1.45
C GLU A 212 -17.98 -23.95 -0.70
N ALA A 213 -16.83 -24.60 -0.81
CA ALA A 213 -15.59 -24.12 -0.19
C ALA A 213 -15.22 -22.69 -0.67
N ARG A 214 -15.36 -22.40 -1.96
CA ARG A 214 -15.09 -21.04 -2.51
C ARG A 214 -16.19 -20.06 -2.14
N ARG A 215 -17.44 -20.51 -1.97
CA ARG A 215 -18.54 -19.68 -1.47
C ARG A 215 -18.21 -19.13 -0.09
N ALA A 216 -17.69 -19.96 0.81
CA ALA A 216 -17.31 -19.53 2.16
C ALA A 216 -16.21 -18.45 2.15
N LEU A 217 -15.21 -18.59 1.26
CA LEU A 217 -14.17 -17.57 1.04
C LEU A 217 -14.78 -16.25 0.55
N TYR A 218 -15.65 -16.33 -0.46
CA TYR A 218 -16.38 -15.18 -1.00
C TYR A 218 -17.23 -14.47 0.05
N GLU A 219 -17.97 -15.22 0.88
CA GLU A 219 -18.82 -14.65 1.93
C GLU A 219 -17.99 -13.92 2.99
N THR A 220 -16.85 -14.48 3.37
CA THR A 220 -15.89 -13.82 4.28
C THR A 220 -15.35 -12.53 3.68
N ALA A 221 -14.89 -12.57 2.42
CA ALA A 221 -14.40 -11.39 1.72
C ALA A 221 -15.50 -10.34 1.50
N SER A 222 -16.75 -10.76 1.27
CA SER A 222 -17.91 -9.87 1.10
C SER A 222 -18.25 -9.12 2.39
N ALA A 223 -18.17 -9.80 3.54
CA ALA A 223 -18.33 -9.14 4.84
C ALA A 223 -17.26 -8.07 5.08
N HIS A 224 -15.99 -8.36 4.78
CA HIS A 224 -14.91 -7.37 4.87
C HIS A 224 -15.07 -6.23 3.85
N ARG A 225 -15.52 -6.53 2.63
CA ARG A 225 -15.82 -5.54 1.59
C ARG A 225 -16.87 -4.53 2.06
N ALA A 226 -17.94 -5.01 2.69
CA ALA A 226 -19.02 -4.17 3.21
C ALA A 226 -18.55 -3.18 4.30
N ILE A 227 -17.54 -3.54 5.09
CA ILE A 227 -16.94 -2.65 6.10
C ILE A 227 -16.15 -1.51 5.42
N ARG A 228 -15.42 -1.82 4.33
CA ARG A 228 -14.58 -0.86 3.60
C ARG A 228 -15.39 0.08 2.71
N GLU A 229 -16.48 -0.42 2.14
CA GLU A 229 -17.28 0.26 1.11
C GLU A 229 -17.68 1.71 1.44
N PRO A 230 -18.15 2.05 2.66
CA PRO A 230 -18.51 3.44 3.00
C PRO A 230 -17.33 4.41 2.88
N PHE A 231 -16.11 3.97 3.18
CA PHE A 231 -14.91 4.80 3.02
C PHE A 231 -14.52 4.90 1.55
N GLU A 232 -14.58 3.79 0.82
CA GLU A 232 -14.14 3.69 -0.57
C GLU A 232 -15.02 4.54 -1.51
N LEU A 233 -16.33 4.59 -1.26
CA LEU A 233 -17.27 5.41 -2.04
C LEU A 233 -17.05 6.92 -1.90
N LEU A 234 -16.40 7.36 -0.81
CA LEU A 234 -16.05 8.76 -0.57
C LEU A 234 -14.71 9.16 -1.20
N ILE A 235 -13.93 8.21 -1.73
CA ILE A 235 -12.68 8.48 -2.43
C ILE A 235 -12.97 8.80 -3.90
N LYS A 236 -13.00 10.10 -4.23
CA LYS A 236 -13.24 10.56 -5.62
C LYS A 236 -11.99 10.54 -6.50
N ARG A 237 -10.81 10.67 -5.89
CA ARG A 237 -9.52 10.76 -6.59
C ARG A 237 -8.49 9.80 -5.96
N PRO A 238 -8.33 8.58 -6.50
CA PRO A 238 -7.39 7.59 -5.96
C PRO A 238 -5.95 7.75 -6.49
N TYR A 239 -5.71 8.69 -7.40
CA TYR A 239 -4.41 8.94 -8.03
C TYR A 239 -3.80 10.28 -7.60
N PHE A 240 -2.49 10.42 -7.75
CA PHE A 240 -1.78 11.65 -7.44
C PHE A 240 -2.15 12.79 -8.38
N HIS A 241 -2.37 13.98 -7.81
CA HIS A 241 -2.55 15.21 -8.56
C HIS A 241 -2.09 16.40 -7.73
N VAL A 242 -1.51 17.42 -8.37
CA VAL A 242 -0.93 18.60 -7.69
C VAL A 242 -1.95 19.48 -6.98
N LYS A 243 -3.19 19.53 -7.48
CA LYS A 243 -4.29 20.23 -6.81
C LYS A 243 -4.62 19.53 -5.49
N PRO A 244 -4.81 20.27 -4.38
CA PRO A 244 -5.21 19.67 -3.13
C PRO A 244 -6.55 18.91 -3.27
N LEU A 245 -6.73 17.90 -2.43
CA LEU A 245 -8.01 17.28 -2.16
C LEU A 245 -8.91 18.23 -1.37
N ASP A 246 -10.21 18.04 -1.47
CA ASP A 246 -11.15 18.71 -0.57
C ASP A 246 -11.05 18.15 0.86
N ASP A 247 -11.43 18.97 1.84
CA ASP A 247 -11.33 18.62 3.26
C ASP A 247 -12.13 17.36 3.62
N ALA A 248 -13.23 17.10 2.91
CA ALA A 248 -14.06 15.91 3.15
C ALA A 248 -13.32 14.63 2.73
N GLN A 249 -12.58 14.65 1.63
CA GLN A 249 -11.74 13.53 1.20
C GLN A 249 -10.57 13.30 2.16
N VAL A 250 -9.93 14.35 2.65
CA VAL A 250 -8.84 14.23 3.66
C VAL A 250 -9.39 13.64 4.96
N ALA A 251 -10.51 14.16 5.47
CA ALA A 251 -11.16 13.64 6.66
C ALA A 251 -11.63 12.18 6.48
N ASN A 252 -12.06 11.78 5.28
CA ASN A 252 -12.40 10.39 4.99
C ASN A 252 -11.17 9.47 5.10
N TRP A 253 -10.03 9.87 4.52
CA TRP A 253 -8.78 9.12 4.64
C TRP A 253 -8.33 8.97 6.09
N GLU A 254 -8.41 10.04 6.88
CA GLU A 254 -8.05 10.00 8.30
C GLU A 254 -8.93 9.01 9.09
N ARG A 255 -10.24 8.99 8.82
CA ARG A 255 -11.19 8.05 9.45
C ARG A 255 -10.92 6.62 9.01
N TYR A 256 -10.65 6.40 7.72
CA TYR A 256 -10.35 5.08 7.19
C TYR A 256 -9.04 4.54 7.80
N LEU A 257 -7.99 5.35 7.84
CA LEU A 257 -6.74 4.99 8.51
C LEU A 257 -6.95 4.68 10.00
N SER A 258 -7.74 5.49 10.72
CA SER A 258 -8.07 5.22 12.13
C SER A 258 -8.80 3.89 12.32
N HIS A 259 -9.73 3.56 11.42
CA HIS A 259 -10.44 2.30 11.45
C HIS A 259 -9.47 1.14 11.23
N GLU A 260 -8.69 1.18 10.15
CA GLU A 260 -7.73 0.11 9.81
C GLU A 260 -6.66 -0.06 10.90
N GLU A 261 -6.17 1.02 11.51
CA GLU A 261 -5.24 0.98 12.64
C GLU A 261 -5.81 0.29 13.89
N SER A 262 -7.13 0.26 14.02
CA SER A 262 -7.83 -0.30 15.18
C SER A 262 -8.20 -1.77 15.02
N VAL A 263 -8.53 -2.23 13.81
CA VAL A 263 -9.00 -3.60 13.54
C VAL A 263 -8.10 -4.41 12.59
N GLY A 264 -7.29 -3.74 11.78
CA GLY A 264 -6.47 -4.35 10.74
C GLY A 264 -5.16 -4.93 11.27
N ASP A 265 -4.54 -5.77 10.45
CA ASP A 265 -3.21 -6.30 10.70
C ASP A 265 -2.12 -5.30 10.24
N ALA A 266 -0.87 -5.52 10.66
CA ALA A 266 0.23 -4.61 10.32
C ALA A 266 0.42 -4.46 8.80
N ALA A 267 0.19 -5.51 8.01
CA ALA A 267 0.35 -5.46 6.57
C ALA A 267 -0.82 -4.72 5.90
N SER A 268 -2.05 -4.87 6.39
CA SER A 268 -3.22 -4.13 5.88
C SER A 268 -3.13 -2.64 6.16
N VAL A 269 -2.66 -2.26 7.36
CA VAL A 269 -2.37 -0.86 7.74
C VAL A 269 -1.33 -0.25 6.80
N VAL A 270 -0.20 -0.94 6.57
CA VAL A 270 0.83 -0.49 5.62
C VAL A 270 0.26 -0.28 4.22
N ARG A 271 -0.49 -1.26 3.68
CA ARG A 271 -1.08 -1.15 2.35
C ARG A 271 -2.04 0.04 2.25
N LEU A 272 -2.86 0.28 3.27
CA LEU A 272 -3.77 1.43 3.27
C LEU A 272 -3.02 2.77 3.35
N TYR A 273 -1.96 2.85 4.14
CA TYR A 273 -1.10 4.03 4.21
C TYR A 273 -0.44 4.33 2.87
N GLU A 274 0.21 3.34 2.26
CA GLU A 274 0.86 3.49 0.96
C GLU A 274 -0.13 3.93 -0.12
N ARG A 275 -1.36 3.40 -0.08
CA ARG A 275 -2.43 3.83 -0.98
C ARG A 275 -2.92 5.25 -0.69
N CYS A 276 -3.10 5.62 0.58
CA CYS A 276 -3.52 6.96 1.00
C CYS A 276 -2.50 8.03 0.58
N LEU A 277 -1.22 7.72 0.69
CA LEU A 277 -0.14 8.64 0.37
C LEU A 277 0.01 8.88 -1.14
N ILE A 278 -0.66 8.13 -2.02
CA ILE A 278 -0.69 8.43 -3.46
C ILE A 278 -1.43 9.76 -3.72
N PRO A 279 -2.73 9.92 -3.41
CA PRO A 279 -3.43 11.19 -3.58
C PRO A 279 -3.07 12.23 -2.51
N CYS A 280 -2.56 11.80 -1.35
CA CYS A 280 -2.23 12.66 -0.22
C CYS A 280 -0.70 12.90 -0.03
N ALA A 281 0.11 12.71 -1.07
CA ALA A 281 1.56 12.83 -0.97
C ALA A 281 2.05 14.19 -0.45
N SER A 282 1.30 15.26 -0.72
CA SER A 282 1.63 16.63 -0.31
C SER A 282 1.16 17.00 1.11
N TYR A 283 0.66 16.05 1.90
CA TYR A 283 0.09 16.30 3.23
C TYR A 283 1.03 15.79 4.34
N PRO A 284 1.85 16.65 4.97
CA PRO A 284 2.83 16.23 5.97
C PRO A 284 2.24 15.45 7.14
N ALA A 285 1.05 15.84 7.61
CA ALA A 285 0.40 15.20 8.76
C ALA A 285 0.20 13.69 8.57
N LEU A 286 -0.16 13.25 7.35
CA LEU A 286 -0.37 11.82 7.05
C LEU A 286 0.95 11.05 7.00
N TRP A 287 2.04 11.68 6.51
CA TRP A 287 3.39 11.11 6.57
C TRP A 287 3.87 10.93 8.01
N LEU A 288 3.66 11.93 8.86
CA LEU A 288 4.08 11.89 10.27
C LEU A 288 3.27 10.85 11.07
N ARG A 289 1.97 10.74 10.78
CA ARG A 289 1.12 9.68 11.34
C ARG A 289 1.62 8.29 10.93
N TYR A 290 1.94 8.10 9.65
CA TYR A 290 2.47 6.84 9.13
C TYR A 290 3.82 6.48 9.76
N ALA A 291 4.75 7.44 9.85
CA ALA A 291 6.04 7.22 10.49
C ALA A 291 5.88 6.83 11.97
N SER A 292 5.00 7.51 12.71
CA SER A 292 4.73 7.21 14.12
C SER A 292 4.12 5.83 14.30
N ARG A 293 3.22 5.42 13.40
CA ARG A 293 2.63 4.07 13.41
C ARG A 293 3.69 3.01 13.09
N THR A 294 4.51 3.26 12.08
CA THR A 294 5.59 2.38 11.65
C THR A 294 6.64 2.21 12.75
N GLU A 295 6.98 3.28 13.47
CA GLU A 295 7.92 3.24 14.61
C GLU A 295 7.41 2.30 15.70
N ARG A 296 6.12 2.39 16.02
CA ARG A 296 5.47 1.53 17.03
C ARG A 296 5.45 0.06 16.63
N ASP A 297 5.13 -0.22 15.38
CA ASP A 297 4.83 -1.58 14.92
C ASP A 297 6.07 -2.32 14.37
N GLN A 298 7.02 -1.59 13.78
CA GLN A 298 8.15 -2.15 13.02
C GLN A 298 9.52 -1.60 13.46
N GLY A 299 9.55 -0.58 14.33
CA GLY A 299 10.79 -0.03 14.90
C GLY A 299 11.38 1.17 14.14
N VAL A 300 12.60 1.54 14.53
CA VAL A 300 13.26 2.80 14.15
C VAL A 300 13.61 2.85 12.66
N GLU A 301 14.25 1.82 12.09
CA GLU A 301 14.72 1.88 10.69
C GLU A 301 13.57 2.05 9.67
N PRO A 302 12.45 1.30 9.77
CA PRO A 302 11.33 1.53 8.86
C PRO A 302 10.70 2.93 9.01
N ALA A 303 10.57 3.43 10.24
CA ALA A 303 10.05 4.78 10.49
C ALA A 303 10.97 5.87 9.93
N ARG A 304 12.29 5.70 10.07
CA ARG A 304 13.31 6.55 9.44
C ARG A 304 13.11 6.59 7.94
N ALA A 305 12.95 5.44 7.29
CA ALA A 305 12.75 5.35 5.86
C ALA A 305 11.48 6.12 5.41
N VAL A 306 10.39 6.06 6.18
CA VAL A 306 9.17 6.83 5.91
C VAL A 306 9.43 8.34 6.00
N LEU A 307 10.09 8.81 7.05
CA LEU A 307 10.39 10.25 7.25
C LEU A 307 11.38 10.79 6.20
N GLN A 308 12.39 9.99 5.85
CA GLN A 308 13.32 10.36 4.78
C GLN A 308 12.61 10.41 3.43
N ARG A 309 11.74 9.44 3.11
CA ARG A 309 10.93 9.46 1.89
C ARG A 309 10.03 10.70 1.84
N ALA A 310 9.38 11.05 2.94
CA ALA A 310 8.56 12.26 3.05
C ALA A 310 9.38 13.52 2.73
N THR A 311 10.49 13.74 3.44
CA THR A 311 11.28 14.99 3.38
C THR A 311 12.22 15.10 2.18
N ARG A 312 12.56 14.00 1.52
CA ARG A 312 13.46 13.99 0.35
C ARG A 312 12.69 13.92 -0.97
N VAL A 313 11.51 13.30 -1.00
CA VAL A 313 10.78 13.05 -2.24
C VAL A 313 9.49 13.87 -2.36
N PHE A 314 8.73 14.07 -1.30
CA PHE A 314 7.36 14.60 -1.42
C PHE A 314 7.20 15.99 -0.80
N VAL A 315 7.37 16.10 0.52
CA VAL A 315 7.16 17.33 1.28
C VAL A 315 8.47 18.08 1.50
N LYS A 316 9.23 18.24 0.41
CA LYS A 316 10.63 18.74 0.41
C LYS A 316 10.81 20.12 1.04
N ARG A 317 9.76 20.95 1.05
CA ARG A 317 9.78 22.33 1.57
C ARG A 317 8.98 22.52 2.86
N GLU A 318 8.38 21.46 3.39
CA GLU A 318 7.50 21.54 4.55
C GLU A 318 8.29 21.47 5.86
N LEU A 319 8.48 22.62 6.50
CA LEU A 319 9.32 22.77 7.69
C LEU A 319 8.96 21.77 8.81
N ASP A 320 7.67 21.52 9.04
CA ASP A 320 7.22 20.61 10.09
C ASP A 320 7.69 19.17 9.87
N ALA A 321 7.70 18.70 8.63
CA ALA A 321 8.17 17.35 8.29
C ALA A 321 9.67 17.19 8.56
N HIS A 322 10.46 18.21 8.20
CA HIS A 322 11.91 18.19 8.44
C HIS A 322 12.26 18.33 9.92
N LEU A 323 11.56 19.18 10.67
CA LEU A 323 11.74 19.28 12.12
C LEU A 323 11.39 17.96 12.81
N ALA A 324 10.35 17.26 12.34
CA ALA A 324 10.00 15.94 12.85
C ALA A 324 11.10 14.89 12.57
N LEU A 325 11.72 14.89 11.38
CA LEU A 325 12.85 14.03 11.07
C LEU A 325 14.06 14.34 11.98
N ALA A 326 14.43 15.62 12.13
CA ALA A 326 15.55 15.99 12.99
C ALA A 326 15.34 15.56 14.45
N ALA A 327 14.13 15.81 14.99
CA ALA A 327 13.77 15.36 16.33
C ALA A 327 13.69 13.83 16.45
N PHE A 328 13.32 13.13 15.38
CA PHE A 328 13.32 11.66 15.34
C PHE A 328 14.74 11.10 15.42
N GLU A 329 15.68 11.60 14.61
CA GLU A 329 17.06 11.12 14.62
C GLU A 329 17.74 11.39 15.97
N GLU A 330 17.45 12.53 16.60
CA GLU A 330 17.95 12.82 17.94
C GLU A 330 17.41 11.82 18.98
N ARG A 331 16.11 11.49 18.94
CA ARG A 331 15.52 10.47 19.83
C ARG A 331 16.06 9.07 19.56
N ALA A 332 16.35 8.76 18.31
CA ALA A 332 16.97 7.49 17.91
C ALA A 332 18.45 7.40 18.35
N GLY A 333 19.05 8.50 18.83
CA GLY A 333 20.43 8.56 19.27
C GLY A 333 21.45 8.82 18.16
N ASP A 334 21.00 9.03 16.91
CA ASP A 334 21.88 9.36 15.79
C ASP A 334 22.13 10.88 15.73
N VAL A 335 23.10 11.32 16.54
CA VAL A 335 23.50 12.72 16.65
C VAL A 335 24.05 13.27 15.32
N ALA A 336 24.65 12.42 14.48
CA ALA A 336 25.19 12.86 13.19
C ALA A 336 24.05 13.14 12.21
N ALA A 337 23.10 12.21 12.08
CA ALA A 337 21.92 12.37 11.23
C ALA A 337 21.01 13.52 11.70
N ALA A 338 20.82 13.69 13.02
CA ALA A 338 20.06 14.81 13.57
C ALA A 338 20.68 16.16 13.21
N ARG A 339 22.02 16.27 13.28
CA ARG A 339 22.75 17.47 12.87
C ARG A 339 22.61 17.75 11.38
N GLU A 340 22.77 16.73 10.54
CA GLU A 340 22.58 16.86 9.08
C GLU A 340 21.16 17.33 8.76
N ALA A 341 20.15 16.74 9.40
CA ALA A 341 18.76 17.15 9.23
C ALA A 341 18.53 18.61 9.63
N HIS A 342 19.07 19.05 10.77
CA HIS A 342 18.99 20.44 11.21
C HIS A 342 19.71 21.41 10.25
N ALA A 343 20.94 21.08 9.83
CA ALA A 343 21.71 21.88 8.88
C ALA A 343 20.94 22.06 7.57
N ARG A 344 20.38 20.98 7.02
CA ARG A 344 19.54 21.02 5.82
C ARG A 344 18.35 21.97 5.98
N ILE A 345 17.70 21.97 7.14
CA ILE A 345 16.59 22.90 7.40
C ILE A 345 17.07 24.35 7.31
N THR A 346 18.18 24.67 7.98
CA THR A 346 18.70 26.04 8.07
C THR A 346 19.38 26.53 6.80
N GLU A 347 19.84 25.64 5.92
CA GLU A 347 20.61 25.97 4.71
C GLU A 347 19.77 25.87 3.43
N GLU A 348 18.85 24.91 3.34
CA GLU A 348 18.10 24.64 2.11
C GLU A 348 16.60 24.90 2.25
N VAL A 349 15.98 24.45 3.34
CA VAL A 349 14.51 24.39 3.45
C VAL A 349 13.93 25.74 3.88
N ALA A 350 14.47 26.30 4.97
CA ALA A 350 13.99 27.55 5.56
C ALA A 350 15.14 28.43 6.09
N PRO A 351 16.05 28.92 5.22
CA PRO A 351 17.13 29.80 5.64
C PRO A 351 16.62 31.10 6.28
N GLY A 352 17.20 31.46 7.43
CA GLY A 352 16.79 32.63 8.22
C GLY A 352 15.52 32.43 9.06
N SER A 353 14.89 31.24 9.01
CA SER A 353 13.73 30.95 9.85
C SER A 353 14.11 30.90 11.34
N ILE A 354 13.45 31.74 12.14
CA ILE A 354 13.63 31.78 13.60
C ILE A 354 13.38 30.40 14.22
N ARG A 355 12.30 29.74 13.82
CA ARG A 355 11.94 28.43 14.35
C ARG A 355 12.99 27.36 14.01
N ALA A 356 13.55 27.41 12.80
CA ALA A 356 14.62 26.50 12.40
C ALA A 356 15.91 26.76 13.18
N ALA A 357 16.33 28.02 13.27
CA ALA A 357 17.54 28.44 13.98
C ALA A 357 17.46 28.08 15.47
N VAL A 358 16.35 28.39 16.14
CA VAL A 358 16.11 28.03 17.54
C VAL A 358 16.12 26.52 17.75
N ALA A 359 15.51 25.73 16.85
CA ALA A 359 15.52 24.28 16.96
C ALA A 359 16.93 23.70 16.83
N HIS A 360 17.72 24.15 15.85
CA HIS A 360 19.09 23.69 15.63
C HIS A 360 20.03 24.13 16.75
N ALA A 361 19.98 25.39 17.19
CA ALA A 361 20.80 25.87 18.31
C ALA A 361 20.50 25.11 19.60
N ASN A 362 19.22 24.81 19.87
CA ASN A 362 18.84 23.99 21.02
C ASN A 362 19.35 22.55 20.92
N PHE A 363 19.39 21.96 19.73
CA PHE A 363 20.01 20.67 19.49
C PHE A 363 21.51 20.70 19.78
N GLU A 364 22.27 21.64 19.21
CA GLU A 364 23.72 21.72 19.44
C GLU A 364 24.04 21.98 20.92
N ARG A 365 23.21 22.77 21.61
CA ARG A 365 23.31 22.95 23.06
C ARG A 365 23.13 21.63 23.81
N ARG A 366 22.12 20.82 23.49
CA ARG A 366 21.90 19.51 24.14
C ARG A 366 23.05 18.53 23.91
N VAL A 367 23.72 18.63 22.75
CA VAL A 367 24.92 17.85 22.43
C VAL A 367 26.19 18.41 23.09
N GLY A 368 26.12 19.59 23.72
CA GLY A 368 27.25 20.24 24.41
C GLY A 368 28.13 21.10 23.50
N ARG A 369 27.67 21.46 22.30
CA ARG A 369 28.38 22.31 21.34
C ARG A 369 27.84 23.74 21.33
N ALA A 370 28.11 24.47 22.42
CA ALA A 370 27.60 25.83 22.60
C ALA A 370 28.06 26.81 21.49
N GLU A 371 29.30 26.71 21.03
CA GLU A 371 29.82 27.56 19.95
C GLU A 371 29.13 27.28 18.61
N ASP A 372 28.86 26.01 18.29
CA ASP A 372 28.09 25.65 17.09
C ASP A 372 26.67 26.22 17.17
N ALA A 373 26.06 26.22 18.36
CA ALA A 373 24.74 26.82 18.60
C ALA A 373 24.71 28.34 18.37
N LYS A 374 25.75 29.07 18.82
CA LYS A 374 25.93 30.50 18.54
C LYS A 374 26.05 30.75 17.04
N ALA A 375 26.90 29.96 16.37
CA ALA A 375 27.13 30.08 14.93
C ALA A 375 25.86 29.84 14.10
N VAL A 376 24.91 29.03 14.57
CA VAL A 376 23.58 28.88 13.94
C VAL A 376 22.81 30.20 13.92
N TYR A 377 22.74 30.91 15.05
CA TYR A 377 22.05 32.21 15.12
C TYR A 377 22.74 33.25 14.25
N GLU A 378 24.07 33.32 14.30
CA GLU A 378 24.86 34.25 13.50
C GLU A 378 24.66 34.03 11.99
N ARG A 379 24.63 32.78 11.54
CA ARG A 379 24.30 32.43 10.14
C ARG A 379 22.88 32.85 9.77
N ALA A 380 21.89 32.55 10.61
CA ALA A 380 20.50 32.92 10.36
C ALA A 380 20.33 34.46 10.26
N MET A 381 20.99 35.20 11.14
CA MET A 381 21.01 36.66 11.13
C MET A 381 21.70 37.21 9.88
N ALA A 382 22.83 36.63 9.47
CA ALA A 382 23.53 37.02 8.24
C ALA A 382 22.66 36.81 6.99
N VAL A 383 21.91 35.69 6.93
CA VAL A 383 20.94 35.44 5.86
C VAL A 383 19.87 36.53 5.83
N GLU A 384 19.23 36.85 6.96
CA GLU A 384 18.22 37.91 7.00
C GLU A 384 18.78 39.29 6.64
N ARG A 385 20.00 39.61 7.10
CA ARG A 385 20.66 40.89 6.80
C ARG A 385 20.99 41.05 5.30
N SER A 386 21.24 39.94 4.62
CA SER A 386 21.54 39.93 3.18
C SER A 386 20.30 40.16 2.31
N LYS A 387 19.08 40.05 2.85
CA LYS A 387 17.85 40.31 2.12
C LYS A 387 17.67 41.81 1.93
N GLU A 388 17.20 42.24 0.76
CA GLU A 388 16.92 43.65 0.49
C GLU A 388 15.88 44.19 1.49
N GLY A 389 16.20 45.30 2.17
CA GLY A 389 15.37 45.87 3.24
C GLY A 389 15.71 45.33 4.64
N ALA A 390 16.98 45.48 5.07
CA ALA A 390 17.63 44.95 6.27
C ALA A 390 17.00 45.30 7.65
N GLU A 391 15.79 45.86 7.68
CA GLU A 391 14.98 46.09 8.88
C GLU A 391 13.81 45.10 8.94
N THR A 392 14.04 43.83 8.58
CA THR A 392 13.00 42.82 8.70
C THR A 392 12.73 42.55 10.20
N PRO A 393 11.45 42.54 10.64
CA PRO A 393 11.10 42.13 12.02
C PRO A 393 11.70 40.77 12.42
N THR A 394 11.94 39.91 11.43
CA THR A 394 12.61 38.62 11.57
C THR A 394 14.04 38.75 12.12
N TYR A 395 14.84 39.69 11.61
CA TYR A 395 16.21 39.93 12.10
C TYR A 395 16.20 40.34 13.58
N GLY A 396 15.35 41.31 13.95
CA GLY A 396 15.21 41.73 15.36
C GLY A 396 14.76 40.60 16.28
N CYS A 397 13.87 39.72 15.81
CA CYS A 397 13.48 38.54 16.56
C CYS A 397 14.66 37.54 16.72
N LEU A 398 15.44 37.31 15.67
CA LEU A 398 16.65 36.47 15.74
C LEU A 398 17.68 37.03 16.74
N VAL A 399 17.93 38.35 16.73
CA VAL A 399 18.79 39.03 17.71
C VAL A 399 18.30 38.78 19.14
N ASN A 400 17.00 38.99 19.39
CA ASN A 400 16.41 38.76 20.71
C ASN A 400 16.51 37.30 21.15
N GLN A 401 16.25 36.34 20.24
CA GLN A 401 16.39 34.92 20.54
C GLN A 401 17.85 34.53 20.80
N TYR A 402 18.80 35.11 20.06
CA TYR A 402 20.21 34.86 20.27
C TYR A 402 20.71 35.44 21.60
N ALA A 403 20.38 36.70 21.89
CA ALA A 403 20.72 37.34 23.16
C ALA A 403 20.13 36.58 24.37
N ALA A 404 18.86 36.14 24.28
CA ALA A 404 18.24 35.32 25.32
C ALA A 404 18.95 33.97 25.48
N PHE A 405 19.32 33.31 24.37
CA PHE A 405 20.09 32.06 24.42
C PHE A 405 21.45 32.24 25.12
N VAL A 406 22.18 33.31 24.81
CA VAL A 406 23.49 33.59 25.43
C VAL A 406 23.33 33.94 26.92
N ALA A 407 22.38 34.80 27.28
CA ALA A 407 22.16 35.21 28.66
C ALA A 407 21.66 34.06 29.54
N GLU A 408 20.63 33.35 29.10
CA GLU A 408 19.89 32.39 29.92
C GLU A 408 20.44 30.97 29.78
N ALA A 409 20.66 30.51 28.55
CA ALA A 409 21.04 29.12 28.30
C ALA A 409 22.55 28.88 28.47
N LEU A 410 23.38 29.90 28.24
CA LEU A 410 24.83 29.84 28.50
C LEU A 410 25.26 30.54 29.78
N GLY A 411 24.37 31.32 30.41
CA GLY A 411 24.67 32.04 31.65
C GLY A 411 25.60 33.25 31.47
N ASP A 412 25.63 33.85 30.28
CA ASP A 412 26.52 34.97 29.93
C ASP A 412 25.73 36.27 29.62
N PRO A 413 25.29 37.02 30.64
CA PRO A 413 24.55 38.26 30.42
C PRO A 413 25.42 39.39 29.86
N ALA A 414 26.75 39.30 29.93
CA ALA A 414 27.65 40.28 29.34
C ALA A 414 27.71 40.06 27.82
N GLY A 415 27.99 38.84 27.37
CA GLY A 415 28.00 38.49 25.95
C GLY A 415 26.65 38.70 25.27
N ALA A 416 25.53 38.54 25.98
CA ALA A 416 24.21 38.87 25.45
C ALA A 416 24.02 40.35 25.11
N ARG A 417 24.73 41.27 25.79
CA ARG A 417 24.70 42.70 25.45
C ARG A 417 25.49 42.99 24.18
N ASP A 418 26.52 42.21 23.88
CA ASP A 418 27.35 42.34 22.68
C ASP A 418 26.62 41.84 21.41
N VAL A 419 25.50 41.12 21.57
CA VAL A 419 24.65 40.64 20.46
C VAL A 419 23.79 41.77 19.84
N TYR A 420 23.46 42.80 20.62
CA TYR A 420 22.72 43.99 20.17
C TYR A 420 23.64 45.01 19.50
#